data_AF-A0A1V5AP01-F1
#
_entry.id   AF-A0A1V5AP01-F1
#
_cell.length_a   1.000
_cell.length_b   1.000
_cell.length_c   1.000
_cell.angle_alpha   90.00
_cell.angle_beta   90.00
_cell.angle_gamma   90.00
#
_symmetry.space_group_name_H-M   'P 1'
#
loop_
_entity.id
_entity.type
_entity.pdbx_description
1 polymer ?
#
loop_
_entity_poly.entity_id
_entity_poly.type
_entity_poly.pdbx_seq_one_letter_code
_entity_poly.pdbx_strand_id
1 'polypeptide(L)'
;MVEDLEALDSITEVSIHKSFEKIYGSRVIIIGGGAQVAQVAVGAVNEADRHNLRGERISVDTIPLVGEDAIADAVSAVSRLPRASILVLAGALMGGRITEEVKKLQAEGIPVIALKMAGSVPDQADLVVTDPIQAGTFAVMHVASTAVFDIIRVKGREF
;
A
#
# COMPACT_ATOMS: atom_id res chain seq x y z
N MET A 1 -29.88 15.79 -11.43
CA MET A 1 -29.37 14.76 -10.49
C MET A 1 -29.31 15.28 -9.06
N VAL A 2 -28.57 16.35 -8.75
CA VAL A 2 -28.56 16.92 -7.38
C VAL A 2 -29.93 17.47 -7.01
N GLU A 3 -30.52 18.29 -7.88
CA GLU A 3 -31.88 18.83 -7.72
C GLU A 3 -32.93 17.71 -7.56
N ASP A 4 -32.76 16.59 -8.28
CA ASP A 4 -33.66 15.43 -8.18
C ASP A 4 -33.54 14.72 -6.82
N LEU A 5 -32.35 14.71 -6.22
CA LEU A 5 -32.12 14.13 -4.89
C LEU A 5 -32.65 15.06 -3.79
N GLU A 6 -32.47 16.37 -3.94
CA GLU A 6 -32.98 17.38 -2.99
C GLU A 6 -34.51 17.44 -2.97
N ALA A 7 -35.18 17.05 -4.06
CA ALA A 7 -36.63 16.99 -4.15
C ALA A 7 -37.27 15.80 -3.41
N LEU A 8 -36.47 14.88 -2.85
CA LEU A 8 -36.97 13.72 -2.11
C LEU A 8 -37.07 14.04 -0.61
N ASP A 9 -38.28 13.96 -0.04
CA ASP A 9 -38.55 14.25 1.38
C ASP A 9 -37.68 13.44 2.37
N SER A 10 -37.17 12.28 1.97
CA SER A 10 -36.32 11.41 2.79
C SER A 10 -34.85 11.86 2.86
N ILE A 11 -34.44 12.81 2.04
CA ILE A 11 -33.05 13.28 1.95
C ILE A 11 -32.86 14.51 2.84
N THR A 12 -31.97 14.41 3.82
CA THR A 12 -31.69 15.51 4.76
C THR A 12 -30.67 16.52 4.22
N GLU A 13 -29.68 16.06 3.44
CA GLU A 13 -28.62 16.91 2.92
C GLU A 13 -28.02 16.29 1.65
N VAL A 14 -27.70 17.14 0.67
CA VAL A 14 -26.92 16.77 -0.51
C VAL A 14 -25.73 17.70 -0.61
N SER A 15 -24.53 17.12 -0.67
CA SER A 15 -23.28 17.88 -0.76
C SER A 15 -22.38 17.31 -1.85
N ILE A 16 -21.78 18.21 -2.64
CA ILE A 16 -20.84 17.85 -3.69
C ILE A 16 -19.43 17.91 -3.13
N HIS A 17 -18.71 16.79 -3.20
CA HIS A 17 -17.33 16.70 -2.77
C HIS A 17 -16.41 16.32 -3.92
N LYS A 18 -15.13 16.72 -3.81
CA LYS A 18 -14.07 16.16 -4.65
C LYS A 18 -13.89 14.68 -4.29
N SER A 19 -13.62 13.83 -5.27
CA SER A 19 -13.36 12.42 -5.03
C SER A 19 -12.14 12.20 -4.13
N PHE A 20 -12.10 11.06 -3.42
CA PHE A 20 -10.93 10.69 -2.64
C PHE A 20 -9.66 10.60 -3.50
N GLU A 21 -9.78 10.17 -4.76
CA GLU A 21 -8.65 10.15 -5.70
C GLU A 21 -8.10 11.56 -5.95
N LYS A 22 -8.95 12.58 -6.09
CA LYS A 22 -8.49 13.96 -6.29
C LYS A 22 -7.81 14.57 -5.06
N ILE A 23 -8.17 14.12 -3.85
CA ILE A 23 -7.66 14.69 -2.59
C ILE A 23 -6.46 13.90 -2.05
N TYR A 24 -6.60 12.58 -1.96
CA TYR A 24 -5.65 11.65 -1.35
C TYR A 24 -4.96 10.73 -2.36
N GLY A 25 -5.47 10.64 -3.59
CA GLY A 25 -4.86 9.86 -4.67
C GLY A 25 -4.62 8.40 -4.34
N SER A 26 -3.52 7.86 -4.83
CA SER A 26 -3.13 6.46 -4.64
C SER A 26 -2.66 6.20 -3.21
N ARG A 27 -2.72 4.94 -2.76
CA ARG A 27 -2.38 4.56 -1.38
C ARG A 27 -1.29 3.51 -1.36
N VAL A 28 -0.24 3.79 -0.60
CA VAL A 28 0.76 2.81 -0.15
C VAL A 28 0.27 2.23 1.16
N ILE A 29 0.12 0.90 1.24
CA ILE A 29 -0.31 0.21 2.45
C ILE A 29 0.90 -0.44 3.13
N ILE A 30 1.07 -0.28 4.44
CA ILE A 30 2.16 -0.88 5.21
C ILE A 30 1.60 -1.72 6.36
N ILE A 31 1.95 -3.01 6.41
CA ILE A 31 1.47 -3.96 7.42
C ILE A 31 2.67 -4.69 8.04
N GLY A 32 2.64 -4.86 9.37
CA GLY A 32 3.57 -5.75 10.06
C GLY A 32 3.97 -5.27 11.46
N GLY A 33 5.19 -5.56 11.89
CA GLY A 33 5.68 -5.21 13.22
C GLY A 33 5.84 -3.70 13.39
N GLY A 34 5.32 -3.13 14.49
CA GLY A 34 5.21 -1.68 14.66
C GLY A 34 6.50 -0.88 14.46
N ALA A 35 7.65 -1.41 14.90
CA ALA A 35 8.94 -0.76 14.69
C ALA A 35 9.34 -0.70 13.20
N GLN A 36 9.17 -1.80 12.46
CA GLN A 36 9.52 -1.87 11.04
C GLN A 36 8.51 -1.09 10.20
N VAL A 37 7.22 -1.17 10.52
CA VAL A 37 6.17 -0.36 9.89
C VAL A 37 6.50 1.14 10.00
N ALA A 38 6.92 1.61 11.17
CA ALA A 38 7.31 3.00 11.35
C ALA A 38 8.50 3.41 10.47
N GLN A 39 9.51 2.56 10.34
CA GLN A 39 10.68 2.85 9.50
C GLN A 39 10.31 2.91 8.01
N VAL A 40 9.47 1.98 7.53
CA VAL A 40 8.95 2.03 6.15
C VAL A 40 8.11 3.29 5.94
N ALA A 41 7.28 3.66 6.91
CA ALA A 41 6.46 4.86 6.83
C ALA A 41 7.31 6.13 6.70
N VAL A 42 8.46 6.22 7.39
CA VAL A 42 9.38 7.37 7.24
C VAL A 42 9.83 7.54 5.79
N GLY A 43 10.28 6.46 5.15
CA GLY A 43 10.72 6.51 3.75
C GLY A 43 9.59 6.85 2.79
N ALA A 44 8.44 6.19 2.97
CA ALA A 44 7.26 6.42 2.13
C ALA A 44 6.72 7.84 2.29
N VAL A 45 6.58 8.37 3.51
CA VAL A 45 6.07 9.75 3.71
C VAL A 45 7.02 10.77 3.11
N ASN A 46 8.33 10.62 3.34
CA ASN A 46 9.32 11.57 2.78
C ASN A 46 9.30 11.61 1.24
N GLU A 47 9.17 10.44 0.59
CA GLU A 47 9.09 10.39 -0.86
C GLU A 47 7.73 10.89 -1.37
N ALA A 48 6.63 10.51 -0.70
CA ALA A 48 5.29 10.95 -1.06
C ALA A 48 5.16 12.48 -0.98
N ASP A 49 5.71 13.12 0.05
CA ASP A 49 5.71 14.58 0.19
C ASP A 49 6.38 15.28 -1.00
N ARG A 50 7.52 14.74 -1.47
CA ARG A 50 8.23 15.28 -2.64
C ARG A 50 7.37 15.21 -3.91
N HIS A 51 6.66 14.12 -4.12
CA HIS A 51 5.77 13.94 -5.26
C HIS A 51 4.48 14.78 -5.12
N ASN A 52 3.91 14.82 -3.92
CA ASN A 52 2.67 15.54 -3.61
C ASN A 52 2.81 17.06 -3.82
N LEU A 53 3.96 17.64 -3.45
CA LEU A 53 4.26 19.06 -3.70
C LEU A 53 4.28 19.42 -5.19
N ARG A 54 4.46 18.44 -6.08
CA ARG A 54 4.49 18.63 -7.55
C ARG A 54 3.15 18.32 -8.23
N GLY A 55 2.10 18.07 -7.45
CA GLY A 55 0.74 17.89 -7.94
C GLY A 55 0.25 16.45 -7.99
N GLU A 56 1.12 15.46 -7.75
CA GLU A 56 0.68 14.08 -7.50
C GLU A 56 -0.07 13.98 -6.17
N ARG A 57 -0.74 12.84 -5.94
CA ARG A 57 -1.43 12.55 -4.68
C ARG A 57 -1.17 11.10 -4.30
N ILE A 58 -0.41 10.91 -3.24
CA ILE A 58 -0.05 9.61 -2.70
C ILE A 58 -0.19 9.70 -1.18
N SER A 59 -1.01 8.84 -0.60
CA SER A 59 -1.12 8.67 0.86
C SER A 59 -0.41 7.40 1.32
N VAL A 60 0.00 7.40 2.58
CA VAL A 60 0.67 6.27 3.24
C VAL A 60 -0.19 5.86 4.42
N ASP A 61 -0.69 4.65 4.38
CA ASP A 61 -1.63 4.12 5.36
C ASP A 61 -1.00 2.90 6.03
N THR A 62 -0.99 2.87 7.35
CA THR A 62 -0.24 1.84 8.10
C THR A 62 -1.09 1.20 9.17
N ILE A 63 -0.82 -0.07 9.45
CA ILE A 63 -1.39 -0.77 10.61
C ILE A 63 -0.35 -1.73 11.20
N PRO A 64 0.00 -1.58 12.50
CA PRO A 64 0.86 -2.55 13.17
C PRO A 64 0.05 -3.80 13.52
N LEU A 65 0.46 -4.96 13.00
CA LEU A 65 -0.17 -6.26 13.23
C LEU A 65 0.88 -7.35 13.43
N VAL A 66 0.56 -8.32 14.28
CA VAL A 66 1.37 -9.52 14.53
C VAL A 66 0.47 -10.75 14.52
N GLY A 67 1.05 -11.91 14.22
CA GLY A 67 0.33 -13.18 14.09
C GLY A 67 -0.07 -13.48 12.64
N GLU A 68 0.08 -14.75 12.26
CA GLU A 68 -0.09 -15.19 10.87
C GLU A 68 -1.49 -14.89 10.32
N ASP A 69 -2.53 -15.29 11.04
CA ASP A 69 -3.92 -15.11 10.58
C ASP A 69 -4.33 -13.65 10.49
N ALA A 70 -3.98 -12.84 11.50
CA ALA A 70 -4.31 -11.42 11.51
C ALA A 70 -3.64 -10.66 10.35
N ILE A 71 -2.38 -10.99 10.06
CA ILE A 71 -1.68 -10.40 8.92
C ILE A 71 -2.28 -10.91 7.61
N ALA A 72 -2.55 -12.21 7.49
CA ALA A 72 -3.17 -12.78 6.28
C ALA A 72 -4.54 -12.15 5.98
N ASP A 73 -5.40 -11.99 7.00
CA ASP A 73 -6.70 -11.32 6.88
C ASP A 73 -6.53 -9.86 6.42
N ALA A 74 -5.53 -9.16 6.96
CA ALA A 74 -5.24 -7.79 6.57
C ALA A 74 -4.72 -7.69 5.12
N VAL A 75 -3.81 -8.58 4.71
CA VAL A 75 -3.32 -8.68 3.32
C VAL A 75 -4.47 -8.94 2.35
N SER A 76 -5.33 -9.91 2.67
CA SER A 76 -6.53 -10.23 1.89
C SER A 76 -7.47 -9.02 1.75
N ALA A 77 -7.62 -8.23 2.82
CA ALA A 77 -8.46 -7.04 2.81
C ALA A 77 -7.90 -5.88 1.95
N VAL A 78 -6.62 -5.88 1.59
CA VAL A 78 -6.02 -4.81 0.76
C VAL A 78 -6.66 -4.75 -0.62
N SER A 79 -7.07 -5.89 -1.18
CA SER A 79 -7.59 -5.95 -2.53
C SER A 79 -8.92 -5.21 -2.72
N ARG A 80 -9.68 -5.07 -1.62
CA ARG A 80 -10.92 -4.30 -1.53
C ARG A 80 -10.74 -2.92 -0.90
N LEU A 81 -9.51 -2.46 -0.65
CA LEU A 81 -9.25 -1.09 -0.21
C LEU A 81 -9.24 -0.14 -1.42
N PRO A 82 -10.17 0.83 -1.49
CA PRO A 82 -10.19 1.78 -2.60
C PRO A 82 -8.86 2.54 -2.68
N ARG A 83 -8.32 2.66 -3.90
CA ARG A 83 -7.08 3.37 -4.23
C ARG A 83 -5.79 2.70 -3.73
N ALA A 84 -5.84 1.49 -3.16
CA ALA A 84 -4.62 0.74 -2.83
C ALA A 84 -3.85 0.40 -4.11
N SER A 85 -2.58 0.78 -4.16
CA SER A 85 -1.73 0.59 -5.35
C SER A 85 -0.51 -0.27 -5.09
N ILE A 86 -0.11 -0.44 -3.83
CA ILE A 86 1.02 -1.28 -3.43
C ILE A 86 0.91 -1.63 -1.95
N LEU A 87 1.42 -2.80 -1.58
CA LEU A 87 1.57 -3.25 -0.19
C LEU A 87 3.05 -3.40 0.16
N VAL A 88 3.42 -2.98 1.37
CA VAL A 88 4.72 -3.28 1.99
C VAL A 88 4.51 -4.13 3.25
N LEU A 89 5.12 -5.32 3.27
CA LEU A 89 5.15 -6.22 4.43
C LEU A 89 6.43 -6.00 5.23
N ALA A 90 6.27 -5.48 6.45
CA ALA A 90 7.36 -5.03 7.32
C ALA A 90 7.47 -5.95 8.55
N GLY A 91 8.27 -7.02 8.44
CA GLY A 91 8.36 -8.07 9.45
C GLY A 91 9.78 -8.64 9.60
N ALA A 92 10.01 -9.41 10.66
CA ALA A 92 11.22 -10.21 10.85
C ALA A 92 11.01 -11.69 10.48
N LEU A 93 9.75 -12.16 10.50
CA LEU A 93 9.34 -13.50 10.09
C LEU A 93 7.89 -13.43 9.58
N MET A 94 7.64 -13.80 8.33
CA MET A 94 6.30 -13.96 7.77
C MET A 94 6.27 -15.13 6.77
N GLY A 95 5.23 -15.95 6.82
CA GLY A 95 5.07 -17.10 5.95
C GLY A 95 3.68 -17.72 6.06
N GLY A 96 3.54 -18.96 5.58
CA GLY A 96 2.30 -19.72 5.69
C GLY A 96 1.14 -19.05 4.95
N ARG A 97 0.02 -18.86 5.63
CA ARG A 97 -1.19 -18.24 5.07
C ARG A 97 -0.94 -16.84 4.54
N ILE A 98 0.02 -16.08 5.12
CA ILE A 98 0.39 -14.76 4.60
C ILE A 98 0.89 -14.87 3.16
N THR A 99 1.74 -15.86 2.86
CA THR A 99 2.28 -16.09 1.52
C THR A 99 1.18 -16.40 0.50
N GLU A 100 0.18 -17.20 0.90
CA GLU A 100 -0.96 -17.51 0.04
C GLU A 100 -1.82 -16.28 -0.26
N GLU A 101 -2.06 -15.41 0.73
CA GLU A 101 -2.81 -14.18 0.52
C GLU A 101 -2.01 -13.14 -0.29
N VAL A 102 -0.69 -13.08 -0.14
CA VAL A 102 0.19 -12.25 -1.00
C VAL A 102 0.04 -12.67 -2.46
N LYS A 103 0.08 -13.98 -2.73
CA LYS A 103 -0.07 -14.51 -4.09
C LYS A 103 -1.42 -14.14 -4.71
N LYS A 104 -2.51 -14.20 -3.94
CA LYS A 104 -3.85 -13.78 -4.39
C LYS A 104 -3.90 -12.28 -4.65
N LEU A 105 -3.35 -11.47 -3.75
CA LEU A 105 -3.31 -10.02 -3.86
C LEU A 105 -2.55 -9.56 -5.13
N GLN A 106 -1.44 -10.22 -5.44
CA GLN A 106 -0.69 -9.98 -6.68
C GLN A 106 -1.49 -10.35 -7.94
N ALA A 107 -2.30 -11.41 -7.89
CA ALA A 107 -3.18 -11.78 -9.00
C ALA A 107 -4.29 -10.74 -9.25
N GLU A 108 -4.65 -9.97 -8.23
CA GLU A 108 -5.55 -8.80 -8.35
C GLU A 108 -4.82 -7.52 -8.80
N GLY A 109 -3.53 -7.61 -9.10
CA GLY A 109 -2.73 -6.52 -9.67
C GLY A 109 -2.10 -5.59 -8.65
N ILE A 110 -2.11 -5.94 -7.35
CA ILE A 110 -1.46 -5.14 -6.31
C ILE A 110 -0.08 -5.74 -6.00
N PRO A 111 1.02 -5.06 -6.38
CA PRO A 111 2.38 -5.52 -6.11
C PRO A 111 2.70 -5.48 -4.61
N VAL A 112 3.63 -6.35 -4.21
CA VAL A 112 4.04 -6.50 -2.81
C VAL A 112 5.55 -6.36 -2.67
N ILE A 113 5.98 -5.41 -1.83
CA ILE A 113 7.35 -5.33 -1.31
C ILE A 113 7.40 -6.06 0.02
N ALA A 114 8.40 -6.92 0.22
CA ALA A 114 8.70 -7.49 1.53
C ALA A 114 10.05 -6.96 2.03
N LEU A 115 10.15 -6.72 3.34
CA LEU A 115 11.47 -6.57 3.94
C LEU A 115 12.22 -7.90 3.89
N LYS A 116 13.55 -7.84 3.87
CA LYS A 116 14.39 -9.03 4.07
C LYS A 116 14.10 -9.61 5.45
N MET A 117 13.46 -10.78 5.47
CA MET A 117 12.95 -11.42 6.68
C MET A 117 13.00 -12.95 6.56
N ALA A 118 12.75 -13.67 7.65
CA ALA A 118 12.60 -15.12 7.61
C ALA A 118 11.19 -15.52 7.12
N GLY A 119 11.04 -16.78 6.71
CA GLY A 119 9.77 -17.34 6.24
C GLY A 119 9.59 -17.24 4.72
N SER A 120 8.41 -17.63 4.23
CA SER A 120 8.12 -17.81 2.80
C SER A 120 7.59 -16.55 2.10
N VAL A 121 7.34 -15.45 2.80
CA VAL A 121 6.87 -14.21 2.17
C VAL A 121 7.89 -13.58 1.21
N PRO A 122 9.19 -13.47 1.56
CA PRO A 122 10.20 -12.90 0.66
C PRO A 122 10.28 -13.60 -0.70
N ASP A 123 10.13 -14.93 -0.73
CA ASP A 123 10.18 -15.72 -1.97
C ASP A 123 9.00 -15.43 -2.92
N GLN A 124 7.87 -14.96 -2.37
CA GLN A 124 6.66 -14.65 -3.12
C GLN A 124 6.53 -13.16 -3.48
N ALA A 125 7.22 -12.27 -2.75
CA ALA A 125 7.15 -10.82 -2.97
C ALA A 125 7.66 -10.43 -4.36
N ASP A 126 7.16 -9.31 -4.90
CA ASP A 126 7.67 -8.78 -6.17
C ASP A 126 9.08 -8.20 -6.02
N LEU A 127 9.38 -7.67 -4.84
CA LEU A 127 10.66 -7.05 -4.48
C LEU A 127 10.99 -7.31 -3.01
N VAL A 128 12.23 -7.72 -2.75
CA VAL A 128 12.76 -7.86 -1.39
C VAL A 128 13.75 -6.73 -1.12
N VAL A 129 13.56 -5.99 -0.02
CA VAL A 129 14.39 -4.84 0.34
C VAL A 129 14.90 -4.99 1.77
N THR A 130 16.20 -4.81 1.97
CA THR A 130 16.82 -4.95 3.29
C THR A 130 16.56 -3.74 4.17
N ASP A 131 16.73 -2.53 3.61
CA ASP A 131 16.53 -1.29 4.34
C ASP A 131 15.04 -0.89 4.36
N PRO A 132 14.39 -0.78 5.54
CA PRO A 132 12.98 -0.45 5.61
C PRO A 132 12.67 0.95 5.08
N ILE A 133 13.56 1.93 5.26
CA ILE A 133 13.33 3.29 4.75
C ILE A 133 13.32 3.25 3.22
N GLN A 134 14.29 2.59 2.59
CA GLN A 134 14.34 2.40 1.15
C GLN A 134 13.12 1.66 0.61
N ALA A 135 12.61 0.65 1.32
CA ALA A 135 11.40 -0.06 0.93
C ALA A 135 10.20 0.88 0.81
N GLY A 136 10.04 1.81 1.76
CA GLY A 136 9.00 2.85 1.70
C GLY A 136 9.19 3.80 0.53
N THR A 137 10.42 4.24 0.27
CA THR A 137 10.75 5.07 -0.89
C THR A 137 10.42 4.37 -2.20
N PHE A 138 10.82 3.11 -2.38
CA PHE A 138 10.51 2.33 -3.59
C PHE A 138 9.02 2.10 -3.78
N ALA A 139 8.26 1.92 -2.69
CA ALA A 139 6.81 1.79 -2.77
C ALA A 139 6.18 3.05 -3.40
N VAL A 140 6.58 4.23 -2.95
CA VAL A 140 6.08 5.49 -3.51
C VAL A 140 6.57 5.73 -4.92
N MET A 141 7.86 5.49 -5.19
CA MET A 141 8.41 5.66 -6.53
C MET A 141 7.71 4.75 -7.54
N HIS A 142 7.25 3.56 -7.15
CA HIS A 142 6.48 2.70 -8.03
C HIS A 142 5.08 3.26 -8.34
N VAL A 143 4.45 3.88 -7.34
CA VAL A 143 3.09 4.46 -7.47
C VAL A 143 3.11 5.80 -8.21
N ALA A 144 4.20 6.55 -8.09
CA ALA A 144 4.35 7.86 -8.70
C ALA A 144 4.43 7.77 -10.22
N SER A 145 3.55 8.49 -10.90
CA SER A 145 3.48 8.57 -12.36
C SER A 145 4.70 9.24 -12.99
N THR A 146 5.42 10.07 -12.23
CA THR A 146 6.60 10.82 -12.69
C THR A 146 7.92 10.09 -12.44
N ALA A 147 7.90 8.99 -11.70
CA ALA A 147 9.09 8.21 -11.41
C ALA A 147 9.36 7.19 -12.51
N VAL A 148 10.64 6.97 -12.82
CA VAL A 148 11.09 5.98 -13.82
C VAL A 148 11.11 4.56 -13.22
N PHE A 149 11.09 4.46 -11.89
CA PHE A 149 11.17 3.19 -11.19
C PHE A 149 9.87 2.41 -11.33
N ASP A 150 9.99 1.15 -11.70
CA ASP A 150 8.88 0.23 -11.85
C ASP A 150 9.30 -1.13 -11.30
N ILE A 151 8.57 -1.60 -10.29
CA ILE A 151 8.83 -2.88 -9.61
C ILE A 151 8.85 -4.04 -10.61
N ILE A 152 8.02 -3.97 -11.65
CA ILE A 152 7.92 -5.02 -12.66
C ILE A 152 9.26 -5.21 -13.38
N ARG A 153 10.05 -4.14 -13.54
CA ARG A 153 11.36 -4.18 -14.21
C ARG A 153 12.48 -4.77 -13.35
N VAL A 154 12.30 -4.78 -12.04
CA VAL A 154 13.28 -5.29 -11.05
C VAL A 154 12.74 -6.49 -10.26
N LYS A 155 11.68 -7.11 -10.76
CA LYS A 155 10.99 -8.22 -10.08
C LYS A 155 11.96 -9.37 -9.76
N GLY A 156 11.91 -9.85 -8.52
CA GLY A 156 12.77 -10.94 -8.01
C GLY A 156 14.21 -10.53 -7.69
N ARG A 157 14.54 -9.23 -7.73
CA ARG A 157 15.83 -8.73 -7.23
C ARG A 157 15.75 -8.40 -5.74
N GLU A 158 16.91 -8.38 -5.11
CA GLU A 158 17.10 -7.98 -3.71
C GLU A 158 17.95 -6.71 -3.66
N PHE A 159 17.59 -5.76 -2.79
CA PHE A 159 18.30 -4.50 -2.59
C PHE A 159 18.64 -4.24 -1.12
#